data_AF-A0A1F4FVU6-F1
#
_entry.id   AF-A0A1F4FVU6-F1
#
_cell.length_a   1.000
_cell.length_b   1.000
_cell.length_c   1.000
_cell.angle_alpha   90.00
_cell.angle_beta   90.00
_cell.angle_gamma   90.00
#
_symmetry.space_group_name_H-M   'P 1'
#
loop_
_entity.id
_entity.type
_entity.pdbx_description
1 polymer ?
#
loop_
_entity_poly.entity_id
_entity_poly.type
_entity_poly.pdbx_seq_one_letter_code
_entity_poly.pdbx_strand_id
1 'polypeptide(L)'
;MTGLPFIHTQSMRLASGQEALVTRAVADDGKVGFGFSLQLDATEARHMALHAAGLRAERPRITPVLGHPWETAFVSGSEIPWTFEEGFSRLQWLP
;
A
#
# COMPACT_ATOMS: atom_id res chain seq x y z
N MET A 1 -23.26 -5.34 -13.50
CA MET A 1 -22.01 -4.76 -14.05
C MET A 1 -20.99 -4.81 -12.94
N THR A 2 -19.97 -5.65 -13.06
CA THR A 2 -18.78 -5.60 -12.20
C THR A 2 -17.77 -4.71 -12.91
N GLY A 3 -17.46 -3.56 -12.30
CA GLY A 3 -16.41 -2.68 -12.78
C GLY A 3 -15.05 -3.35 -12.59
N LEU A 4 -14.03 -2.80 -13.25
CA LEU A 4 -12.65 -3.13 -12.89
C LEU A 4 -12.30 -2.30 -11.64
N PRO A 5 -11.62 -2.88 -10.64
CA PRO A 5 -11.18 -2.11 -9.48
C PRO A 5 -10.23 -0.99 -9.92
N PHE A 6 -10.39 0.19 -9.34
CA PHE A 6 -9.49 1.31 -9.57
C PHE A 6 -8.24 1.13 -8.73
N ILE A 7 -7.08 1.12 -9.38
CA ILE A 7 -5.78 0.93 -8.72
C ILE A 7 -4.87 2.06 -9.16
N HIS A 8 -4.36 2.80 -8.19
CA HIS A 8 -3.43 3.90 -8.44
C HIS A 8 -2.20 3.73 -7.55
N THR A 9 -1.01 3.76 -8.16
CA THR A 9 0.28 3.71 -7.48
C THR A 9 0.97 5.06 -7.61
N GLN A 10 1.42 5.62 -6.49
CA GLN A 10 2.20 6.85 -6.44
C GLN A 10 3.56 6.56 -5.80
N SER A 11 4.57 7.31 -6.22
CA SER A 11 5.82 7.38 -5.48
C SER A 11 5.72 8.45 -4.38
N MET A 12 6.32 8.17 -3.23
CA MET A 12 6.38 9.06 -2.08
C MET A 12 7.79 9.06 -1.49
N ARG A 13 8.32 10.24 -1.20
CA ARG A 13 9.57 10.39 -0.44
C ARG A 13 9.28 10.17 1.05
N LEU A 14 10.02 9.28 1.69
CA LEU A 14 10.01 9.04 3.13
C LEU A 14 10.82 10.13 3.86
N ALA A 15 10.54 10.34 5.15
CA ALA A 15 11.29 11.28 6.00
C ALA A 15 12.79 10.95 6.07
N SER A 16 13.15 9.68 5.94
CA SER A 16 14.53 9.19 5.86
C SER A 16 15.25 9.54 4.55
N GLY A 17 14.53 10.10 3.57
CA GLY A 17 15.04 10.40 2.23
C GLY A 17 15.00 9.20 1.27
N GLN A 18 14.54 8.03 1.72
CA GLN A 18 14.27 6.88 0.86
C GLN A 18 12.94 7.09 0.11
N GLU A 19 12.65 6.23 -0.85
CA GLU A 19 11.44 6.29 -1.67
C GLU A 19 10.57 5.06 -1.41
N ALA A 20 9.25 5.27 -1.42
CA ALA A 20 8.25 4.22 -1.29
C ALA A 20 7.26 4.33 -2.45
N LEU A 21 6.88 3.19 -3.02
CA LEU A 21 5.68 3.12 -3.84
C LEU A 21 4.48 2.84 -2.93
N VAL A 22 3.46 3.68 -3.00
CA VAL A 22 2.22 3.52 -2.24
C VAL A 22 1.08 3.32 -3.24
N THR A 23 0.28 2.28 -3.02
CA THR A 23 -0.86 1.95 -3.88
C THR A 23 -2.16 2.02 -3.11
N ARG A 24 -3.20 2.58 -3.75
CA ARG A 24 -4.59 2.46 -3.33
C ARG A 24 -5.35 1.61 -4.33
N ALA A 25 -6.12 0.66 -3.82
CA ALA A 25 -7.12 -0.09 -4.57
C ALA A 25 -8.52 0.27 -4.04
N VAL A 26 -9.46 0.51 -4.95
CA VAL A 26 -10.88 0.74 -4.64
C VAL A 26 -11.69 -0.36 -5.30
N ALA A 27 -12.35 -1.17 -4.48
CA ALA A 27 -13.26 -2.21 -4.92
C ALA A 27 -14.60 -1.63 -5.38
N ASP A 28 -15.32 -2.41 -6.20
CA ASP A 28 -16.66 -2.04 -6.70
C ASP A 28 -17.68 -1.79 -5.57
N ASP A 29 -17.49 -2.42 -4.41
CA ASP A 29 -18.32 -2.24 -3.21
C ASP A 29 -17.89 -1.03 -2.35
N GLY A 30 -16.93 -0.24 -2.84
CA GLY A 30 -16.41 0.94 -2.16
C GLY A 30 -15.31 0.66 -1.13
N LYS A 31 -14.94 -0.62 -0.89
CA LYS A 31 -13.83 -0.92 0.02
C LYS A 31 -12.52 -0.38 -0.54
N VAL A 32 -11.75 0.26 0.33
CA VAL A 32 -10.45 0.82 -0.01
C VAL A 32 -9.37 0.02 0.70
N GLY A 33 -8.35 -0.39 -0.05
CA GLY A 33 -7.15 -1.01 0.48
C GLY A 33 -5.91 -0.21 0.11
N PHE A 34 -4.95 -0.18 1.02
CA PHE A 34 -3.66 0.45 0.80
C PHE A 34 -2.54 -0.60 0.85
N GLY A 35 -1.50 -0.35 0.08
CA GLY A 35 -0.30 -1.17 0.07
C GLY A 35 0.93 -0.32 -0.21
N PHE A 36 2.10 -0.84 0.13
CA PHE A 36 3.36 -0.15 -0.08
C PHE A 36 4.44 -1.12 -0.59
N SER A 37 5.51 -0.56 -1.16
CA SER A 37 6.78 -1.26 -1.38
C SER A 37 7.94 -0.30 -1.19
N LEU A 38 8.94 -0.75 -0.42
CA LEU A 38 10.19 -0.01 -0.18
C LEU A 38 11.34 -0.52 -1.07
N GLN A 39 11.09 -1.57 -1.85
CA GLN A 39 11.98 -2.08 -2.88
C GLN A 39 11.67 -1.48 -4.27
N LEU A 40 10.70 -0.56 -4.33
CA LEU A 40 10.18 0.04 -5.57
C LEU A 40 9.54 -0.99 -6.52
N ASP A 41 8.99 -2.08 -5.98
CA ASP A 41 8.16 -3.03 -6.74
C ASP A 41 6.68 -2.64 -6.66
N ALA A 42 6.15 -2.12 -7.78
CA ALA A 42 4.75 -1.75 -7.87
C ALA A 42 3.82 -2.97 -7.75
N THR A 43 4.27 -4.17 -8.09
CA THR A 43 3.49 -5.41 -7.99
C THR A 43 3.23 -5.76 -6.54
N GLU A 44 4.25 -5.66 -5.68
CA GLU A 44 4.13 -5.87 -4.24
C GLU A 44 3.10 -4.90 -3.62
N ALA A 45 3.27 -3.60 -3.87
CA ALA A 45 2.36 -2.58 -3.36
C ALA A 45 0.91 -2.80 -3.83
N ARG A 46 0.71 -3.20 -5.09
CA ARG A 46 -0.62 -3.51 -5.66
C ARG A 46 -1.23 -4.75 -5.03
N HIS A 47 -0.48 -5.84 -4.90
CA HIS A 47 -0.99 -7.05 -4.27
C HIS A 47 -1.39 -6.81 -2.82
N MET A 48 -0.63 -5.97 -2.10
CA MET A 48 -0.94 -5.59 -0.73
C MET A 48 -2.23 -4.76 -0.67
N ALA A 49 -2.36 -3.75 -1.53
CA ALA A 49 -3.57 -2.93 -1.61
C ALA A 49 -4.82 -3.76 -1.98
N LEU A 50 -4.70 -4.68 -2.95
CA LEU A 50 -5.79 -5.58 -3.35
C LEU A 50 -6.19 -6.51 -2.23
N HIS A 51 -5.23 -7.06 -1.47
CA HIS A 51 -5.54 -7.90 -0.31
C HIS A 51 -6.25 -7.09 0.77
N ALA A 52 -5.76 -5.90 1.10
CA ALA A 52 -6.40 -5.01 2.07
C ALA A 52 -7.81 -4.58 1.66
N ALA A 53 -8.09 -4.44 0.36
CA ALA A 53 -9.42 -4.15 -0.18
C ALA A 53 -10.34 -5.39 -0.24
N GLY A 54 -9.85 -6.59 0.10
CA GLY A 54 -10.61 -7.84 0.00
C GLY A 54 -10.76 -8.38 -1.43
N LEU A 55 -9.99 -7.83 -2.39
CA LEU A 55 -9.99 -8.25 -3.81
C LEU A 55 -8.98 -9.37 -4.09
N ARG A 56 -8.08 -9.65 -3.15
CA ARG A 56 -7.11 -10.75 -3.20
C ARG A 56 -7.18 -11.59 -1.94
N ALA A 57 -7.43 -12.89 -2.08
CA ALA A 57 -7.51 -13.81 -0.95
C ALA A 57 -6.14 -14.03 -0.28
N GLU A 58 -5.09 -14.20 -1.09
CA GLU A 58 -3.74 -14.44 -0.58
C GLU A 58 -3.09 -13.15 -0.08
N ARG A 59 -2.71 -13.14 1.19
CA ARG A 59 -1.89 -12.08 1.77
C ARG A 59 -0.48 -12.13 1.15
N PRO A 60 0.00 -11.05 0.52
CA PRO A 60 1.34 -11.07 -0.06
C PRO A 60 2.40 -11.22 1.02
N ARG A 61 3.49 -11.88 0.66
CA ARG A 61 4.71 -11.95 1.48
C ARG A 61 5.64 -10.83 1.02
N ILE A 62 6.15 -10.06 1.96
CA ILE A 62 7.19 -9.06 1.69
C ILE A 62 8.46 -9.46 2.42
N THR A 63 9.61 -9.04 1.90
CA THR A 63 10.88 -9.14 2.62
C THR A 63 11.24 -7.74 3.12
N PRO A 64 11.21 -7.48 4.44
CA PRO A 64 11.60 -6.18 4.97
C PRO A 64 13.02 -5.80 4.53
N VAL A 65 13.20 -4.57 4.07
CA VAL A 65 14.49 -4.06 3.59
C VAL A 65 15.01 -2.87 4.39
N LEU A 66 14.13 -2.02 4.90
CA LEU A 66 14.53 -0.78 5.59
C LEU A 66 14.24 -0.83 7.09
N GLY A 67 13.48 -1.83 7.56
CA GLY A 67 13.01 -1.87 8.94
C GLY A 67 12.02 -0.75 9.23
N HIS A 68 11.34 -0.24 8.19
CA HIS A 68 10.39 0.84 8.33
C HIS A 68 9.19 0.38 9.17
N PRO A 69 8.55 1.25 9.99
CA PRO A 69 7.39 0.86 10.79
C PRO A 69 6.25 0.19 10.01
N TRP A 70 6.09 0.55 8.72
CA TRP A 70 5.15 -0.11 7.83
C TRP A 70 5.50 -1.58 7.56
N GLU A 71 6.78 -1.90 7.31
CA GLU A 71 7.24 -3.27 7.12
C GLU A 71 7.08 -4.09 8.41
N THR A 72 7.46 -3.51 9.55
CA THR A 72 7.32 -4.15 10.87
C THR A 72 5.85 -4.46 11.20
N ALA A 73 4.96 -3.50 10.99
CA ALA A 73 3.53 -3.69 11.19
C ALA A 73 2.97 -4.76 10.26
N PHE A 74 3.33 -4.70 8.97
CA PHE A 74 2.87 -5.69 7.99
C PHE A 74 3.35 -7.10 8.37
N VAL A 75 4.64 -7.32 8.62
CA VAL A 75 5.16 -8.65 8.98
C VAL A 75 4.54 -9.20 10.27
N SER A 76 4.29 -8.34 11.26
CA SER A 76 3.65 -8.76 12.52
C SER A 76 2.14 -8.99 12.41
N GLY A 77 1.50 -8.58 11.30
CA GLY A 77 0.04 -8.62 11.18
C GLY A 77 -0.68 -7.53 11.98
N SER A 78 0.06 -6.51 12.44
CA SER A 78 -0.49 -5.35 13.10
C SER A 78 -1.04 -4.33 12.10
N GLU A 79 -1.82 -3.36 12.59
CA GLU A 79 -2.24 -2.22 11.79
C GLU A 79 -1.02 -1.40 11.32
N ILE A 80 -1.01 -1.04 10.04
CA ILE A 80 0.06 -0.22 9.47
C ILE A 80 -0.14 1.23 9.93
N PRO A 81 0.86 1.85 10.60
CA PRO A 81 0.77 3.23 11.03
C PRO A 81 1.02 4.17 9.84
N TRP A 82 0.05 4.32 8.94
CA TRP A 82 0.16 5.14 7.74
C TRP A 82 0.52 6.60 8.03
N THR A 83 0.09 7.12 9.19
CA THR A 83 0.38 8.48 9.65
C THR A 83 1.82 8.68 10.12
N PHE A 84 2.64 7.62 10.19
CA PHE A 84 4.07 7.74 10.49
C PHE A 84 4.79 8.61 9.45
N GLU A 85 4.36 8.54 8.18
CA GLU A 85 4.86 9.39 7.11
C GLU A 85 3.81 10.45 6.77
N GLU A 86 4.09 11.72 7.10
CA GLU A 86 3.16 12.83 6.80
C GLU A 86 2.82 12.91 5.31
N GLY A 87 3.79 12.56 4.45
CA GLY A 87 3.62 12.50 3.00
C GLY A 87 2.45 11.63 2.54
N PHE A 88 2.10 10.58 3.29
CA PHE A 88 1.01 9.67 2.93
C PHE A 88 -0.33 10.41 2.91
N SER A 89 -0.56 11.28 3.89
CA SER A 89 -1.79 12.08 3.98
C SER A 89 -1.94 13.10 2.85
N ARG A 90 -0.84 13.41 2.15
CA ARG A 90 -0.78 14.39 1.06
C ARG A 90 -0.92 13.75 -0.33
N LEU A 91 -0.99 12.41 -0.40
CA LEU A 91 -1.17 11.68 -1.65
C LEU A 91 -2.51 12.03 -2.31
N GLN A 92 -2.45 12.44 -3.57
CA GLN A 92 -3.63 12.73 -4.38
C GLN A 92 -3.98 11.53 -5.23
N TRP A 93 -5.10 10.90 -4.90
CA TRP A 93 -5.52 9.70 -5.58
C TRP A 93 -6.45 10.00 -6.74
N LEU A 94 -6.21 9.36 -7.88
CA LEU A 94 -7.14 9.37 -9.00
C LEU A 94 -8.42 8.59 -8.63
N PRO A 95 -9.59 9.02 -9.14
CA PRO A 95 -10.86 8.30 -8.98
C PRO A 95 -10.75 6.82 -9.33
#